data_AF-A0A820I821-F1
#
_entry.id   AF-A0A820I821-F1
#
_cell.length_a   1.000
_cell.length_b   1.000
_cell.length_c   1.000
_cell.angle_alpha   90.00
_cell.angle_beta   90.00
_cell.angle_gamma   90.00
#
_symmetry.space_group_name_H-M   'P 1'
#
loop_
_entity.id
_entity.type
_entity.pdbx_description
1 polymer ?
#
loop_
_entity_poly.entity_id
_entity_poly.type
_entity_poly.pdbx_seq_one_letter_code
_entity_poly.pdbx_strand_id
1 'polypeptide(L)'
;LWITHWYPNEQWAKTITTKSLQALEELWQQGDFRESLNHRLAFREFGTSIGVQVNDQANEAWKNRVNEIHNLWLPHLYKRDKDISPVMFCTSLRPGVVSRHYLQ
;
A
#
# COMPACT_ATOMS: atom_id res chain seq x y z
N LEU A 1 3.20 6.27 -4.92
CA LEU A 1 1.75 6.01 -5.08
C LEU A 1 0.90 6.90 -4.20
N TRP A 2 1.09 6.92 -2.88
CA TRP A 2 0.27 7.79 -2.02
C TRP A 2 0.46 9.28 -2.39
N ILE A 3 1.66 9.88 -2.35
CA ILE A 3 1.77 11.31 -2.69
C ILE A 3 1.40 11.64 -4.16
N THR A 4 1.53 10.68 -5.08
CA THR A 4 1.25 10.92 -6.50
C THR A 4 -0.24 11.07 -6.78
N HIS A 5 -1.13 10.52 -5.94
CA HIS A 5 -2.58 10.71 -6.12
C HIS A 5 -3.05 12.15 -5.82
N TRP A 6 -2.26 12.95 -5.11
CA TRP A 6 -2.59 14.36 -4.83
C TRP A 6 -2.39 15.29 -6.03
N TYR A 7 -1.59 14.84 -7.00
CA TYR A 7 -1.13 15.61 -8.14
C TYR A 7 -1.33 14.85 -9.45
N PRO A 8 -2.54 14.35 -9.75
CA PRO A 8 -2.78 13.42 -10.87
C PRO A 8 -2.42 14.02 -12.25
N ASN A 9 -2.39 15.35 -12.35
CA ASN A 9 -2.11 16.07 -13.59
C ASN A 9 -0.61 16.37 -13.79
N GLU A 10 0.20 16.27 -12.76
CA GLU A 10 1.64 16.56 -12.82
C GLU A 10 2.42 15.46 -13.54
N GLN A 11 3.33 15.84 -14.43
CA GLN A 11 4.08 14.88 -15.24
C GLN A 11 4.97 13.96 -14.40
N TRP A 12 5.57 14.49 -13.33
CA TRP A 12 6.37 13.70 -12.39
C TRP A 12 5.50 12.66 -11.67
N ALA A 13 4.28 13.02 -11.27
CA ALA A 13 3.38 12.15 -10.53
C ALA A 13 2.86 11.00 -11.40
N LYS A 14 2.53 11.28 -12.66
CA LYS A 14 2.21 10.25 -13.67
C LYS A 14 3.36 9.27 -13.84
N THR A 15 4.56 9.79 -14.08
CA THR A 15 5.78 8.97 -14.28
C THR A 15 6.07 8.06 -13.08
N ILE A 16 6.03 8.60 -11.86
CA ILE A 16 6.25 7.82 -10.64
C ILE A 16 5.12 6.80 -10.44
N THR A 17 3.88 7.15 -10.72
CA THR A 17 2.73 6.22 -10.58
C THR A 17 2.90 5.01 -11.48
N THR A 18 3.13 5.22 -12.79
CA THR A 18 3.32 4.12 -13.75
C THR A 18 4.47 3.21 -13.34
N LYS A 19 5.65 3.78 -13.04
CA LYS A 19 6.82 2.98 -12.63
C LYS A 19 6.59 2.22 -11.32
N SER A 20 5.93 2.85 -10.35
CA SER A 20 5.65 2.21 -9.06
C SER A 20 4.65 1.06 -9.21
N LEU A 21 3.61 1.22 -10.01
CA LEU A 21 2.63 0.15 -10.26
C LEU A 21 3.27 -1.03 -11.01
N GLN A 22 4.11 -0.75 -12.02
CA GLN A 22 4.87 -1.79 -12.70
C GLN A 22 5.78 -2.56 -11.73
N ALA A 23 6.58 -1.86 -10.93
CA ALA A 23 7.46 -2.49 -9.96
C ALA A 23 6.68 -3.33 -8.93
N LEU A 24 5.50 -2.86 -8.50
CA LEU A 24 4.64 -3.64 -7.60
C LEU A 24 4.11 -4.93 -8.25
N GLU A 25 3.76 -4.92 -9.53
CA GLU A 25 3.40 -6.15 -10.25
C GLU A 25 4.57 -7.12 -10.32
N GLU A 26 5.78 -6.63 -10.63
CA GLU A 26 7.00 -7.44 -10.69
C GLU A 26 7.28 -8.10 -9.33
N LEU A 27 7.25 -7.32 -8.23
CA LEU A 27 7.44 -7.84 -6.86
C LEU A 27 6.38 -8.89 -6.48
N TRP A 28 5.13 -8.67 -6.90
CA TRP A 28 4.06 -9.64 -6.63
C TRP A 28 4.26 -10.96 -7.38
N GLN A 29 4.67 -10.89 -8.63
CA GLN A 29 4.93 -12.05 -9.49
C GLN A 29 6.17 -12.82 -9.07
N GLN A 30 7.22 -12.13 -8.63
CA GLN A 30 8.45 -12.73 -8.10
C GLN A 30 8.23 -13.40 -6.73
N GLY A 31 7.15 -13.05 -6.04
CA GLY A 31 6.78 -13.68 -4.77
C GLY A 31 7.37 -13.00 -3.54
N ASP A 32 7.82 -11.75 -3.65
CA ASP A 32 8.32 -10.97 -2.50
C ASP A 32 7.28 -10.86 -1.38
N PHE A 33 5.98 -10.80 -1.74
CA PHE A 33 4.87 -10.80 -0.79
C PHE A 33 4.52 -12.19 -0.22
N ARG A 34 5.28 -13.23 -0.58
CA ARG A 34 5.18 -14.61 -0.07
C ARG A 34 6.44 -15.04 0.68
N GLU A 35 7.48 -14.21 0.72
CA GLU A 35 8.66 -14.47 1.55
C GLU A 35 8.31 -14.49 3.05
N SER A 36 9.23 -15.03 3.84
CA SER A 36 9.11 -15.08 5.30
C SER A 36 8.90 -13.69 5.90
N LEU A 37 7.92 -13.58 6.81
CA LEU A 37 7.58 -12.34 7.51
C LEU A 37 8.76 -11.73 8.29
N ASN A 38 9.78 -12.52 8.61
CA ASN A 38 10.97 -12.01 9.30
C ASN A 38 11.78 -11.03 8.43
N HIS A 39 11.72 -11.14 7.10
CA HIS A 39 12.42 -10.26 6.16
C HIS A 39 11.56 -9.10 5.62
N ARG A 40 10.29 -9.05 6.02
CA ARG A 40 9.28 -8.12 5.49
C ARG A 40 8.77 -7.21 6.58
N LEU A 41 8.38 -5.98 6.25
CA LEU A 41 7.90 -4.97 7.21
C LEU A 41 6.40 -4.74 7.03
N ALA A 42 5.59 -5.01 8.06
CA ALA A 42 4.14 -4.84 8.02
C ALA A 42 3.73 -3.41 7.63
N PHE A 43 4.29 -2.41 8.31
CA PHE A 43 4.00 -0.99 8.03
C PHE A 43 4.31 -0.60 6.57
N ARG A 44 5.34 -1.21 5.96
CA ARG A 44 5.71 -0.96 4.56
C ARG A 44 4.64 -1.49 3.62
N GLU A 45 4.13 -2.69 3.89
CA GLU A 45 3.09 -3.32 3.07
C GLU A 45 1.71 -2.68 3.26
N PHE A 46 1.42 -2.15 4.45
CA PHE A 46 0.27 -1.27 4.65
C PHE A 46 0.43 0.05 3.89
N GLY A 47 1.64 0.61 3.81
CA GLY A 47 1.95 1.75 2.95
C GLY A 47 1.68 1.46 1.47
N THR A 48 2.07 0.28 0.98
CA THR A 48 1.71 -0.20 -0.36
C THR A 48 0.19 -0.28 -0.52
N SER A 49 -0.49 -0.89 0.45
CA SER A 49 -1.96 -1.05 0.46
C SER A 49 -2.68 0.29 0.40
N ILE A 50 -2.25 1.29 1.16
CA ILE A 50 -2.78 2.66 1.09
C ILE A 50 -2.55 3.22 -0.33
N GLY A 51 -1.32 3.13 -0.82
CA GLY A 51 -0.91 3.68 -2.10
C GLY A 51 -1.70 3.14 -3.30
N VAL A 52 -1.94 1.83 -3.35
CA VAL A 52 -2.73 1.22 -4.45
C VAL A 52 -4.22 1.52 -4.33
N GLN A 53 -4.76 1.65 -3.11
CA GLN A 53 -6.18 1.92 -2.91
C GLN A 53 -6.60 3.36 -3.23
N VAL A 54 -5.69 4.34 -3.07
CA VAL A 54 -5.97 5.75 -3.40
C VAL A 54 -5.62 6.12 -4.83
N ASN A 55 -5.11 5.18 -5.63
CA ASN A 55 -4.61 5.46 -6.96
C ASN A 55 -5.47 4.74 -8.00
N ASP A 56 -6.28 5.51 -8.73
CA ASP A 56 -7.25 4.99 -9.71
C ASP A 56 -6.60 4.20 -10.87
N GLN A 57 -5.28 4.32 -11.06
CA GLN A 57 -4.55 3.56 -12.07
C GLN A 57 -4.16 2.16 -11.60
N ALA A 58 -4.33 1.84 -10.32
CA ALA A 58 -4.05 0.51 -9.80
C ALA A 58 -5.04 -0.52 -10.35
N ASN A 59 -4.52 -1.68 -10.77
CA ASN A 59 -5.34 -2.76 -11.28
C ASN A 59 -6.32 -3.29 -10.20
N GLU A 60 -7.55 -3.61 -10.58
CA GLU A 60 -8.58 -4.28 -9.76
C GLU A 60 -8.06 -5.52 -9.02
N ALA A 61 -7.08 -6.23 -9.57
CA ALA A 61 -6.40 -7.34 -8.90
C ALA A 61 -5.85 -6.95 -7.51
N TRP A 62 -5.41 -5.70 -7.32
CA TRP A 62 -4.90 -5.23 -6.04
C TRP A 62 -5.94 -5.20 -4.93
N LYS A 63 -7.25 -5.14 -5.23
CA LYS A 63 -8.28 -5.23 -4.20
C LYS A 63 -8.18 -6.55 -3.44
N ASN A 64 -7.99 -7.66 -4.16
CA ASN A 64 -7.79 -8.98 -3.53
C ASN A 64 -6.45 -9.06 -2.80
N ARG A 65 -5.38 -8.54 -3.41
CA ARG A 65 -4.03 -8.57 -2.83
C ARG A 65 -3.93 -7.75 -1.53
N VAL A 66 -4.63 -6.62 -1.44
CA VAL A 66 -4.72 -5.83 -0.20
C VAL A 66 -5.38 -6.63 0.91
N ASN A 67 -6.46 -7.36 0.60
CA ASN A 67 -7.10 -8.24 1.58
C ASN A 67 -6.16 -9.38 2.01
N GLU A 68 -5.40 -9.96 1.09
CA GLU A 68 -4.37 -10.97 1.41
C GLU A 68 -3.30 -10.40 2.36
N ILE A 69 -2.77 -9.20 2.07
CA ILE A 69 -1.80 -8.50 2.92
C ILE A 69 -2.38 -8.23 4.31
N HIS A 70 -3.59 -7.70 4.39
CA HIS A 70 -4.26 -7.41 5.66
C HIS A 70 -4.46 -8.67 6.50
N ASN A 71 -5.00 -9.74 5.90
CA ASN A 71 -5.24 -11.01 6.60
C ASN A 71 -3.94 -11.66 7.06
N LEU A 72 -2.87 -11.56 6.27
CA LEU A 72 -1.55 -12.08 6.61
C LEU A 72 -0.95 -11.38 7.84
N TRP A 73 -1.02 -10.05 7.89
CA TRP A 73 -0.36 -9.28 8.94
C TRP A 73 -1.19 -9.09 10.20
N LEU A 74 -2.52 -9.20 10.14
CA LEU A 74 -3.42 -8.99 11.28
C LEU A 74 -3.00 -9.77 12.55
N PRO A 75 -2.65 -11.07 12.50
CA PRO A 75 -2.20 -11.83 13.68
C PRO A 75 -0.83 -11.40 14.21
N HIS A 76 -0.07 -10.61 13.44
CA HIS A 76 1.32 -10.24 13.71
C HIS A 76 1.51 -8.74 13.96
N LEU A 77 0.42 -7.98 14.03
CA LEU A 77 0.42 -6.51 14.02
C LEU A 77 1.28 -5.89 15.13
N TYR A 78 1.38 -6.57 16.28
CA TYR A 78 2.12 -6.12 17.45
C TYR A 78 3.44 -6.86 17.68
N LYS A 79 3.85 -7.75 16.76
CA LYS A 79 5.05 -8.59 16.92
C LYS A 79 6.35 -7.78 16.75
N ARG A 80 6.39 -6.89 15.76
CA ARG A 80 7.53 -6.00 15.46
C ARG A 80 6.98 -4.64 15.04
N ASP A 81 7.75 -3.57 15.26
CA ASP A 81 7.38 -2.20 14.85
C ASP A 81 5.99 -1.80 15.40
N LYS A 82 5.72 -2.18 16.66
CA LYS A 82 4.40 -2.09 17.31
C LYS A 82 3.85 -0.67 17.43
N ASP A 83 4.71 0.34 17.31
CA ASP A 83 4.33 1.74 17.41
C ASP A 83 3.81 2.30 16.08
N ILE A 84 4.15 1.67 14.95
CA ILE A 84 3.78 2.15 13.60
C ILE A 84 2.87 1.17 12.84
N SER A 85 3.07 -0.14 13.00
CA SER A 85 2.31 -1.15 12.25
C SER A 85 0.80 -1.06 12.50
N PRO A 86 0.30 -0.93 13.75
CA PRO A 86 -1.13 -0.77 14.00
C PRO A 86 -1.72 0.52 13.39
N VAL A 87 -0.98 1.63 13.47
CA VAL A 87 -1.41 2.92 12.91
C VAL A 87 -1.54 2.82 11.39
N MET A 88 -0.54 2.24 10.74
CA MET A 88 -0.54 2.04 9.29
C MET A 88 -1.63 1.05 8.84
N PHE A 89 -1.92 0.01 9.62
CA PHE A 89 -3.04 -0.89 9.36
C PHE A 89 -4.40 -0.18 9.44
N CYS A 90 -4.65 0.59 10.51
CA CYS A 90 -5.88 1.39 10.60
C CYS A 90 -6.03 2.36 9.43
N THR A 91 -4.92 2.97 9.00
CA THR A 91 -4.87 3.86 7.84
C THR A 91 -5.17 3.10 6.54
N SER A 92 -4.63 1.88 6.38
CA SER A 92 -4.86 1.06 5.19
C SER A 92 -6.28 0.48 5.10
N LEU A 93 -7.01 0.35 6.22
CA LEU A 93 -8.44 0.03 6.24
C LEU A 93 -9.33 1.19 5.76
N ARG A 94 -8.85 2.42 5.92
CA ARG A 94 -9.57 3.65 5.53
C ARG A 94 -8.63 4.58 4.76
N PRO A 95 -8.17 4.19 3.55
CA PRO A 95 -7.14 4.92 2.82
C PRO A 95 -7.55 6.35 2.44
N GLY A 96 -8.86 6.65 2.42
CA GLY A 96 -9.38 8.01 2.21
C GLY A 96 -8.86 9.06 3.21
N VAL A 97 -8.35 8.66 4.39
CA VAL A 97 -7.75 9.60 5.36
C VAL A 97 -6.50 10.31 4.83
N VAL A 98 -5.82 9.74 3.83
CA VAL A 98 -4.68 10.38 3.17
C VAL A 98 -5.09 11.13 1.91
N SER A 99 -6.39 11.26 1.62
CA SER A 99 -6.88 12.03 0.47
C SER A 99 -6.65 13.52 0.69
N ARG A 100 -6.30 14.23 -0.38
CA ARG A 100 -6.07 15.69 -0.38
C ARG A 100 -7.28 16.47 0.16
N HIS A 101 -8.49 15.93 0.04
CA HIS A 101 -9.74 16.58 0.42
C HIS A 101 -10.42 15.92 1.62
N TYR A 102 -9.70 15.16 2.45
CA TYR A 102 -10.31 14.37 3.53
C TYR A 102 -11.11 15.19 4.56
N LEU A 103 -10.68 16.42 4.85
CA LEU A 103 -11.31 17.31 5.85
C LEU A 103 -12.19 18.41 5.23
N GLN A 104 -12.42 18.37 3.92
CA GLN A 104 -13.23 19.34 3.18
C GLN A 104 -14.61 18.77 2.89
#